data_AF-A0A080LSI1-F1
#
_entry.id   AF-A0A080LSI1-F1
#
_cell.length_a   1.000
_cell.length_b   1.000
_cell.length_c   1.000
_cell.angle_alpha   90.00
_cell.angle_beta   90.00
_cell.angle_gamma   90.00
#
_symmetry.space_group_name_H-M   'P 1'
#
loop_
_entity.id
_entity.type
_entity.pdbx_description
1 polymer ?
#
loop_
_entity_poly.entity_id
_entity_poly.type
_entity_poly.pdbx_seq_one_letter_code
_entity_poly.pdbx_strand_id
1 'polypeptide(L)'
;MPLLDSANLALHEAGHPLVGIFSARATVYGGTLFQLVFPLAAAWHFRRADNAVGMATALVWLGENLFNIARYMADARVQELPLVGSGDHDWTEIFGRWGVLHLDGRIASLTRGCGVLLMAGAVLWLYRRWRADSGGGHAQSTKKISPRARNGRFR
;
A
#
# COMPACT_ATOMS: atom_id res chain seq x y z
N MET A 1 7.73 9.71 -4.39
CA MET A 1 8.96 9.71 -3.55
C MET A 1 9.97 8.91 -4.34
N PRO A 2 11.10 9.49 -4.79
CA PRO A 2 11.92 8.89 -5.86
C PRO A 2 12.30 7.43 -5.63
N LEU A 3 12.53 7.00 -4.39
CA LEU A 3 12.86 5.62 -4.05
C LEU A 3 11.67 4.64 -4.20
N LEU A 4 10.47 5.02 -3.75
CA LEU A 4 9.27 4.19 -3.91
C LEU A 4 8.85 4.10 -5.37
N ASP A 5 9.00 5.21 -6.11
CA ASP A 5 8.74 5.24 -7.55
C ASP A 5 9.66 4.25 -8.29
N SER A 6 10.96 4.19 -7.94
CA SER A 6 11.91 3.22 -8.50
C SER A 6 11.61 1.77 -8.11
N ALA A 7 11.21 1.52 -6.86
CA ALA A 7 10.86 0.17 -6.41
C ALA A 7 9.59 -0.36 -7.10
N ASN A 8 8.55 0.48 -7.20
CA ASN A 8 7.32 0.15 -7.90
C ASN A 8 7.58 -0.13 -9.38
N LEU A 9 8.45 0.66 -10.00
CA LEU A 9 8.85 0.44 -11.37
C LEU A 9 9.61 -0.87 -11.55
N ALA A 10 10.58 -1.17 -10.69
CA ALA A 10 11.32 -2.44 -10.77
C ALA A 10 10.40 -3.66 -10.62
N LEU A 11 9.42 -3.59 -9.71
CA LEU A 11 8.42 -4.64 -9.55
C LEU A 11 7.48 -4.74 -10.76
N HIS A 12 7.13 -3.61 -11.37
CA HIS A 12 6.35 -3.57 -12.61
C HIS A 12 7.08 -4.28 -13.75
N GLU A 13 8.31 -3.85 -14.05
CA GLU A 13 9.10 -4.45 -15.13
C GLU A 13 9.38 -5.93 -14.89
N ALA A 14 9.58 -6.35 -13.63
CA ALA A 14 9.76 -7.76 -13.30
C ALA A 14 8.49 -8.61 -13.53
N GLY A 15 7.31 -8.00 -13.42
CA GLY A 15 6.03 -8.69 -13.60
C GLY A 15 5.78 -9.16 -15.03
N HIS A 16 6.21 -8.38 -16.02
CA HIS A 16 6.03 -8.71 -17.44
C HIS A 16 6.64 -10.06 -17.84
N PRO A 17 7.95 -10.32 -17.69
CA PRO A 17 8.54 -11.58 -18.08
C PRO A 17 8.00 -12.75 -17.25
N LEU A 18 7.73 -12.53 -15.96
CA LEU A 18 7.22 -13.58 -15.09
C LEU A 18 5.82 -14.06 -15.50
N VAL A 19 4.93 -13.14 -15.88
CA VAL A 19 3.62 -13.52 -16.42
C VAL A 19 3.72 -14.01 -17.87
N GLY A 20 4.60 -13.41 -18.65
CA GLY A 20 4.82 -13.76 -20.06
C GLY A 20 5.30 -15.20 -20.28
N ILE A 21 6.03 -15.78 -19.33
CA ILE A 21 6.39 -17.21 -19.33
C ILE A 21 5.13 -18.11 -19.39
N PHE A 22 4.04 -17.71 -18.74
CA PHE A 22 2.80 -18.48 -18.71
C PHE A 22 1.84 -18.10 -19.84
N SER A 23 1.79 -16.82 -20.23
CA SER A 23 0.95 -16.36 -21.33
C SER A 23 1.41 -15.02 -21.88
N ALA A 24 1.83 -15.01 -23.15
CA ALA A 24 2.19 -13.78 -23.86
C ALA A 24 1.04 -12.76 -23.92
N ARG A 25 -0.21 -13.22 -23.97
CA ARG A 25 -1.37 -12.31 -23.92
C ARG A 25 -1.52 -11.68 -22.53
N ALA A 26 -1.13 -12.37 -21.47
CA ALA A 26 -1.28 -11.86 -20.10
C ALA A 26 -0.13 -10.95 -19.66
N THR A 27 0.98 -10.91 -20.40
CA THR A 27 2.19 -10.12 -20.10
C THR A 27 1.88 -8.68 -19.67
N VAL A 28 0.99 -8.00 -20.38
CA VAL A 28 0.60 -6.60 -20.11
C VAL A 28 -0.02 -6.39 -18.72
N TYR A 29 -0.62 -7.43 -18.13
CA TYR A 29 -1.16 -7.35 -16.77
C TYR A 29 -0.10 -7.60 -15.70
N GLY A 30 1.04 -8.17 -16.09
CA GLY A 30 2.10 -8.61 -15.18
C GLY A 30 2.68 -7.48 -14.36
N GLY A 31 2.97 -6.33 -14.97
CA GLY A 31 3.58 -5.22 -14.25
C GLY A 31 2.68 -4.66 -13.15
N THR A 32 1.44 -4.33 -13.50
CA THR A 32 0.45 -3.87 -12.50
C THR A 32 0.18 -4.93 -11.42
N LEU A 33 0.13 -6.22 -11.79
CA LEU A 33 -0.07 -7.30 -10.82
C LEU A 33 1.03 -7.33 -9.76
N PHE A 34 2.30 -7.27 -10.19
CA PHE A 34 3.44 -7.34 -9.28
C PHE A 34 3.57 -6.10 -8.41
N GLN A 35 3.28 -4.91 -8.96
CA GLN A 35 3.17 -3.67 -8.18
C GLN A 35 2.20 -3.79 -7.01
N LEU A 36 1.10 -4.54 -7.16
CA LEU A 36 0.07 -4.69 -6.12
C LEU A 36 0.35 -5.88 -5.18
N VAL A 37 0.85 -7.00 -5.69
CA VAL A 37 1.07 -8.22 -4.89
C VAL A 37 2.06 -8.00 -3.76
N PHE A 38 3.15 -7.28 -3.99
CA PHE A 38 4.19 -7.05 -2.99
C PHE A 38 3.72 -6.24 -1.76
N PRO A 39 3.11 -5.04 -1.91
CA PRO A 39 2.57 -4.32 -0.77
C PRO A 39 1.44 -5.09 -0.07
N LEU A 40 0.63 -5.86 -0.81
CA LEU A 40 -0.38 -6.74 -0.20
C LEU A 40 0.25 -7.87 0.64
N ALA A 41 1.30 -8.51 0.12
CA ALA A 41 2.05 -9.54 0.85
C ALA A 41 2.73 -8.97 2.10
N ALA A 42 3.31 -7.76 2.00
CA ALA A 42 3.87 -7.05 3.14
C ALA A 42 2.80 -6.72 4.20
N ALA A 43 1.64 -6.19 3.78
CA ALA A 43 0.52 -5.91 4.68
C ALA A 43 0.04 -7.19 5.39
N TRP A 44 -0.07 -8.31 4.65
CA TRP A 44 -0.41 -9.60 5.23
C TRP A 44 0.63 -10.10 6.24
N HIS A 45 1.92 -9.99 5.89
CA HIS A 45 3.02 -10.37 6.77
C HIS A 45 2.98 -9.59 8.09
N PHE A 46 2.90 -8.26 8.03
CA PHE A 46 2.86 -7.42 9.24
C PHE A 46 1.60 -7.62 10.06
N ARG A 47 0.46 -7.90 9.41
CA ARG A 47 -0.77 -8.28 10.12
C ARG A 47 -0.59 -9.57 10.92
N ARG A 48 0.10 -10.59 10.38
CA ARG A 48 0.40 -11.83 11.09
C ARG A 48 1.42 -11.66 12.22
N ALA A 49 2.27 -10.64 12.12
CA ALA A 49 3.25 -10.28 13.15
C ALA A 49 2.71 -9.32 14.22
N ASP A 50 1.40 -8.99 14.20
CA ASP A 50 0.76 -7.94 15.02
C ASP A 50 1.50 -6.59 14.99
N ASN A 51 2.19 -6.30 13.88
CA ASN A 51 2.91 -5.05 13.68
C ASN A 51 1.99 -4.04 12.98
N ALA A 52 1.25 -3.27 13.78
CA ALA A 52 0.28 -2.29 13.27
C ALA A 52 0.92 -1.20 12.41
N VAL A 53 2.11 -0.71 12.79
CA VAL A 53 2.84 0.32 12.03
C VAL A 53 3.27 -0.24 10.67
N GLY A 54 3.87 -1.43 10.66
CA GLY A 54 4.28 -2.10 9.42
C GLY A 54 3.11 -2.35 8.47
N MET A 55 1.96 -2.79 9.01
CA MET A 55 0.74 -2.98 8.23
C MET A 55 0.25 -1.66 7.63
N ALA A 56 0.18 -0.58 8.42
CA ALA A 56 -0.23 0.73 7.93
C ALA A 56 0.73 1.26 6.84
N THR A 57 2.04 1.12 7.03
CA THR A 57 3.05 1.49 6.02
C THR A 57 2.86 0.71 4.72
N ALA A 58 2.58 -0.60 4.78
CA ALA A 58 2.33 -1.42 3.60
C ALA A 58 1.03 -1.01 2.87
N LEU A 59 -0.02 -0.64 3.60
CA LEU A 59 -1.25 -0.11 3.00
C LEU A 59 -1.05 1.27 2.37
N VAL A 60 -0.21 2.12 2.96
CA VAL A 60 0.18 3.40 2.36
C VAL A 60 0.98 3.18 1.07
N TRP A 61 1.90 2.21 1.06
CA TRP A 61 2.64 1.80 -0.14
C TRP A 61 1.72 1.24 -1.24
N LEU A 62 0.71 0.44 -0.87
CA LEU A 62 -0.33 -0.01 -1.81
C LEU A 62 -1.09 1.18 -2.40
N GLY A 63 -1.47 2.15 -1.55
CA GLY A 63 -2.14 3.36 -2.00
C GLY A 63 -1.29 4.17 -2.97
N GLU A 64 -0.01 4.34 -2.70
CA GLU A 64 0.93 5.03 -3.58
C GLU A 64 1.10 4.31 -4.93
N ASN A 65 1.10 2.97 -4.97
CA ASN A 65 1.01 2.21 -6.22
C ASN A 65 -0.26 2.55 -7.02
N LEU A 66 -1.42 2.71 -6.38
CA LEU A 66 -2.65 3.13 -7.06
C LEU A 66 -2.54 4.54 -7.67
N PHE A 67 -1.78 5.45 -7.05
CA PHE A 67 -1.49 6.76 -7.66
C PHE A 67 -0.60 6.65 -8.89
N ASN A 68 0.41 5.79 -8.83
CA ASN A 68 1.31 5.51 -9.95
C ASN A 68 0.51 4.90 -11.12
N ILE A 69 -0.26 3.85 -10.86
CA ILE A 69 -1.15 3.21 -11.83
C ILE A 69 -2.15 4.21 -12.42
N ALA A 70 -2.82 5.01 -11.58
CA ALA A 70 -3.78 6.02 -12.05
C ALA A 70 -3.13 7.06 -12.98
N ARG A 71 -1.86 7.42 -12.76
CA ARG A 71 -1.13 8.32 -13.64
C ARG A 71 -0.97 7.72 -15.03
N TYR A 72 -0.55 6.46 -15.13
CA TYR A 72 -0.39 5.77 -16.42
C TYR A 72 -1.73 5.43 -17.09
N MET A 73 -2.77 5.11 -16.30
CA MET A 73 -4.14 4.98 -16.83
C MET A 73 -4.61 6.27 -17.51
N ALA A 74 -4.36 7.44 -16.90
CA ALA A 74 -4.78 8.73 -17.46
C ALA A 74 -4.04 9.10 -18.75
N ASP A 75 -2.84 8.57 -18.92
CA ASP A 75 -1.98 8.79 -20.09
C ASP A 75 -2.23 7.79 -21.22
N ALA A 76 -3.13 6.81 -21.05
CA ALA A 76 -3.32 5.71 -22.00
C ALA A 76 -3.62 6.16 -23.45
N ARG A 77 -4.29 7.30 -23.65
CA ARG A 77 -4.51 7.84 -25.01
C ARG A 77 -3.44 8.82 -25.47
N VAL A 78 -2.87 9.58 -24.55
CA VAL A 78 -2.01 10.73 -24.88
C VAL A 78 -0.54 10.29 -25.01
N GLN A 79 -0.12 9.30 -24.21
CA GLN A 79 1.19 8.67 -24.27
C GLN A 79 2.35 9.68 -24.14
N GLU A 80 2.15 10.71 -23.31
CA GLU A 80 3.13 11.77 -23.06
C GLU A 80 4.16 11.36 -21.99
N LEU A 81 3.82 10.38 -21.13
CA LEU A 81 4.75 9.96 -20.10
C LEU A 81 5.92 9.19 -20.72
N PRO A 82 7.16 9.50 -20.32
CA PRO A 82 8.32 8.75 -20.79
C PRO A 82 8.17 7.30 -20.33
N LEU A 83 8.25 6.39 -21.30
CA LEU A 83 8.33 4.96 -21.02
C LEU A 83 9.60 4.69 -20.23
N VAL A 84 9.46 4.04 -19.07
CA VAL A 84 10.61 3.56 -18.30
C VAL A 84 10.52 2.05 -18.29
N GLY A 85 11.46 1.35 -18.95
CA GLY A 85 11.44 -0.11 -19.07
C GLY A 85 11.25 -0.62 -20.50
N SER A 86 10.45 -1.68 -20.67
CA SER A 86 10.26 -2.45 -21.91
C SER A 86 9.72 -1.68 -23.12
N GLY A 87 9.19 -0.47 -22.92
CA GLY A 87 8.75 0.42 -24.00
C GLY A 87 7.28 0.26 -24.42
N ASP A 88 6.49 -0.54 -23.69
CA ASP A 88 5.09 -0.78 -24.02
C ASP A 88 4.15 0.12 -23.19
N HIS A 89 3.10 0.65 -23.84
CA HIS A 89 2.03 1.39 -23.15
C HIS A 89 0.96 0.42 -22.65
N ASP A 90 1.23 -0.25 -21.53
CA ASP A 90 0.35 -1.23 -20.89
C ASP A 90 -1.13 -0.85 -20.90
N TRP A 91 -1.43 0.35 -20.39
CA TRP A 91 -2.80 0.80 -20.20
C TRP A 91 -3.53 1.12 -21.50
N THR A 92 -2.80 1.52 -22.55
CA THR A 92 -3.36 1.64 -23.90
C THR A 92 -3.86 0.30 -24.39
N GLU A 93 -3.02 -0.73 -24.27
CA GLU A 93 -3.36 -2.07 -24.71
C GLU A 93 -4.48 -2.67 -23.84
N ILE A 94 -4.38 -2.56 -22.51
CA ILE A 94 -5.39 -3.08 -21.58
C ILE A 94 -6.75 -2.45 -21.87
N PHE A 95 -6.84 -1.11 -21.91
CA PHE A 95 -8.11 -0.45 -22.16
C PHE A 95 -8.59 -0.61 -23.60
N GLY A 96 -7.69 -0.74 -24.57
CA GLY A 96 -8.02 -1.10 -25.95
C GLY A 96 -8.69 -2.47 -26.03
N ARG A 97 -8.10 -3.49 -25.40
CA ARG A 97 -8.65 -4.86 -25.32
C ARG A 97 -10.01 -4.90 -24.63
N TRP A 98 -10.24 -4.05 -23.64
CA TRP A 98 -11.51 -3.94 -22.92
C TRP A 98 -12.54 -3.05 -23.63
N GLY A 99 -12.16 -2.32 -24.68
CA GLY A 99 -13.05 -1.38 -25.37
C GLY A 99 -13.38 -0.12 -24.56
N VAL A 100 -12.60 0.20 -23.53
CA VAL A 100 -12.85 1.32 -22.59
C VAL A 100 -11.79 2.41 -22.65
N LEU A 101 -10.96 2.45 -23.69
CA LEU A 101 -9.87 3.42 -23.84
C LEU A 101 -10.32 4.88 -23.71
N HIS A 102 -11.55 5.20 -24.10
CA HIS A 102 -12.15 6.53 -23.96
C HIS A 102 -12.50 6.92 -22.51
N LEU A 103 -12.53 5.95 -21.58
CA LEU A 103 -12.81 6.13 -20.15
C LEU A 103 -11.53 6.22 -19.30
N ASP A 104 -10.35 6.18 -19.92
CA ASP A 104 -9.02 6.30 -19.31
C ASP A 104 -8.96 7.30 -18.14
N GLY A 105 -9.37 8.55 -18.36
CA GLY A 105 -9.35 9.60 -17.33
C GLY A 105 -10.33 9.33 -16.19
N ARG A 106 -11.53 8.81 -16.48
CA ARG A 106 -12.53 8.49 -15.45
C ARG A 106 -12.07 7.31 -14.58
N ILE A 107 -11.54 6.27 -15.20
CA ILE A 107 -10.99 5.11 -14.49
C ILE A 107 -9.78 5.55 -13.66
N ALA A 108 -8.87 6.35 -14.23
CA ALA A 108 -7.76 6.92 -13.50
C ALA A 108 -8.18 7.73 -12.27
N SER A 109 -9.20 8.59 -12.38
CA SER A 109 -9.74 9.35 -11.25
C SER A 109 -10.30 8.44 -10.15
N LEU A 110 -11.02 7.38 -10.52
CA LEU A 110 -11.55 6.39 -9.57
C LEU A 110 -10.42 5.65 -8.86
N THR A 111 -9.43 5.15 -9.61
CA THR A 111 -8.25 4.46 -9.07
C THR A 111 -7.47 5.36 -8.10
N ARG A 112 -7.29 6.64 -8.45
CA ARG A 112 -6.68 7.65 -7.56
C ARG A 112 -7.50 7.87 -6.30
N GLY A 113 -8.83 7.97 -6.43
CA GLY A 113 -9.75 8.08 -5.30
C GLY A 113 -9.63 6.88 -4.34
N CYS A 114 -9.55 5.66 -4.87
CA CYS A 114 -9.29 4.46 -4.07
C CYS A 114 -7.95 4.55 -3.33
N GLY A 115 -6.89 5.03 -3.99
CA GLY A 115 -5.59 5.27 -3.36
C GLY A 115 -5.68 6.24 -2.18
N VAL A 116 -6.35 7.38 -2.36
CA VAL A 116 -6.59 8.37 -1.29
C VAL A 116 -7.33 7.74 -0.12
N LEU A 117 -8.45 7.07 -0.38
CA LEU A 117 -9.29 6.47 0.66
C LEU A 117 -8.53 5.39 1.44
N LEU A 118 -7.73 4.58 0.75
CA LEU A 118 -6.91 3.54 1.36
C LEU A 118 -5.85 4.13 2.30
N MET A 119 -5.09 5.12 1.81
CA MET A 119 -4.04 5.77 2.62
C MET A 119 -4.64 6.51 3.82
N ALA A 120 -5.70 7.27 3.61
CA ALA A 120 -6.40 7.98 4.69
C ALA A 120 -6.98 7.01 5.71
N GLY A 121 -7.59 5.91 5.25
CA GLY A 121 -8.11 4.84 6.10
C GLY A 121 -7.02 4.16 6.93
N ALA A 122 -5.86 3.87 6.32
CA ALA A 122 -4.72 3.26 7.01
C ALA A 122 -4.16 4.16 8.11
N VAL A 123 -3.98 5.45 7.83
CA VAL A 123 -3.49 6.43 8.80
C VAL A 123 -4.51 6.65 9.92
N LEU A 124 -5.79 6.81 9.58
CA LEU A 124 -6.85 6.99 10.58
C LEU A 124 -6.97 5.75 11.48
N TRP A 125 -6.90 4.55 10.91
CA TRP A 125 -6.93 3.30 11.66
C TRP A 125 -5.75 3.20 12.63
N LEU A 126 -4.52 3.49 12.16
CA LEU A 126 -3.33 3.48 13.00
C LEU A 126 -3.43 4.51 14.13
N TYR A 127 -3.90 5.72 13.82
CA TYR A 127 -4.11 6.78 14.81
C TYR A 127 -5.12 6.35 15.89
N ARG A 128 -6.25 5.76 15.48
CA ARG A 128 -7.28 5.28 16.43
C ARG A 128 -6.75 4.17 17.33
N ARG A 129 -5.95 3.25 16.79
CA ARG A 129 -5.30 2.18 17.58
C ARG A 129 -4.32 2.78 18.59
N TRP A 130 -3.43 3.66 18.15
CA TRP A 130 -2.47 4.34 19.03
C TRP A 130 -3.15 5.13 20.17
N ARG A 131 -4.26 5.80 19.88
CA ARG A 131 -5.07 6.50 20.90
C ARG A 131 -5.67 5.55 21.93
N ALA A 132 -6.17 4.39 21.51
CA ALA A 132 -6.72 3.38 22.42
C ALA A 132 -5.63 2.83 23.36
N ASP A 133 -4.45 2.52 22.81
CA ASP A 133 -3.32 2.00 23.58
C ASP A 133 -2.79 3.04 24.59
N SER A 134 -2.73 4.31 24.17
CA SER A 134 -2.25 5.43 25.01
C SER A 134 -3.24 5.84 26.11
N GLY A 135 -4.55 5.67 25.87
CA GLY A 135 -5.62 5.92 26.85
C GLY A 135 -5.68 4.87 27.98
N GLY A 136 -5.24 3.64 27.71
CA GLY A 136 -5.19 2.56 28.71
C GLY A 136 -4.06 2.68 29.74
N GLY A 137 -2.97 3.38 29.40
CA GLY A 137 -1.79 3.51 30.26
C GLY A 137 -1.96 4.43 31.47
N HIS A 138 -2.90 5.38 31.44
CA HIS A 138 -3.15 6.30 32.57
C HIS A 138 -4.01 5.68 33.69
N ALA A 139 -4.69 4.55 33.46
CA ALA A 139 -5.58 3.94 34.44
C ALA A 139 -4.88 2.97 35.43
N GLN A 140 -3.60 2.61 35.22
CA GLN A 140 -2.91 1.62 36.05
C GLN A 140 -1.82 2.18 36.99
N SER A 141 -1.49 3.48 36.94
CA SER A 141 -0.41 4.06 37.76
C SER A 141 -0.84 4.48 39.18
N THR A 142 -2.12 4.36 39.56
CA THR A 142 -2.64 4.83 40.87
C THR A 142 -3.03 3.74 41.87
N LYS A 143 -2.67 2.47 41.65
CA LYS A 143 -2.87 1.39 42.65
C LYS A 143 -1.59 0.64 42.98
N LYS A 144 -0.77 1.22 43.88
CA LYS A 144 -0.22 0.60 45.11
C LYS A 144 0.97 1.42 45.64
N ILE A 145 0.68 2.40 46.49
CA ILE A 145 1.58 2.71 47.61
C ILE A 145 0.75 2.45 48.86
N SER A 146 0.88 1.24 49.41
CA SER A 146 0.44 0.94 50.77
C SER A 146 1.64 1.13 51.69
N PRO A 147 1.63 2.11 52.61
CA PRO A 147 2.69 2.23 53.60
C PRO A 147 2.50 1.12 54.63
N ARG A 148 3.22 0.00 54.49
CA ARG A 148 3.25 -1.01 55.56
C ARG A 148 4.24 -0.54 56.61
N ALA A 149 3.67 -0.13 57.74
CA ALA A 149 4.35 0.41 58.91
C ALA A 149 5.53 -0.45 59.37
N ARG A 150 6.63 0.26 59.69
CA ARG A 150 7.64 -0.20 60.66
C ARG A 150 6.92 -0.68 61.92
N ASN A 151 7.16 -1.92 62.33
CA ASN A 151 7.16 -2.26 63.74
C ASN A 151 8.26 -3.29 63.98
N GLY A 152 9.32 -2.83 64.65
CA GLY A 152 10.32 -3.71 65.22
C GLY A 152 9.75 -4.48 66.40
N ARG A 153 10.31 -5.66 66.65
CA ARG A 153 10.55 -6.15 68.00
C ARG A 153 11.61 -7.24 67.97
N PHE A 154 12.61 -7.02 68.81
CA PHE A 154 13.56 -7.98 69.33
C PHE A 154 12.90 -9.29 69.74
N ARG A 155 13.47 -10.42 69.34
CA ARG A 155 14.05 -11.45 70.23
C ARG A 155 14.73 -12.54 69.41
#